data_AF-A0A7X8I3D4-F1
#
_entry.id   AF-A0A7X8I3D4-F1
#
_cell.length_a   1.000
_cell.length_b   1.000
_cell.length_c   1.000
_cell.angle_alpha   90.00
_cell.angle_beta   90.00
_cell.angle_gamma   90.00
#
_symmetry.space_group_name_H-M   'P 1'
#
loop_
_entity.id
_entity.type
_entity.pdbx_description
1 polymer ?
#
loop_
_entity_poly.entity_id
_entity_poly.type
_entity_poly.pdbx_seq_one_letter_code
_entity_poly.pdbx_strand_id
1 'polypeptide(L)'
;MKKPIIIFMILLILLPANLFSEPLKGYEPYQEGEFPLWTYKIRRAETIFFGSMIITFPLSILLHSVARSTGIIPPQTSGVNDFLAQAAIAGVLSLGVSVADWALGLGK
;
A
#
# COMPACT_ATOMS: atom_id res chain seq x y z
N MET A 1 -1.82 2.56 -31.36
CA MET A 1 -1.64 4.03 -31.37
C MET A 1 -1.63 4.69 -29.98
N LYS A 2 -2.13 4.05 -28.89
CA LYS A 2 -2.19 4.67 -27.55
C LYS A 2 -0.87 4.64 -26.74
N LYS A 3 -0.01 3.64 -26.98
CA LYS A 3 1.29 3.47 -26.29
C LYS A 3 2.24 4.67 -26.40
N PRO A 4 2.50 5.27 -27.58
CA PRO A 4 3.40 6.43 -27.67
C PRO A 4 2.83 7.66 -26.95
N ILE A 5 1.50 7.82 -26.92
CA ILE A 5 0.83 8.93 -26.22
C ILE A 5 1.02 8.80 -24.70
N ILE A 6 0.85 7.58 -24.16
CA ILE A 6 1.05 7.32 -22.72
C ILE A 6 2.51 7.58 -22.32
N ILE A 7 3.47 7.11 -23.12
CA ILE A 7 4.89 7.35 -22.89
C ILE A 7 5.20 8.85 -22.92
N PHE A 8 4.62 9.58 -23.88
CA PHE A 8 4.77 11.03 -23.97
C PHE A 8 4.16 11.76 -22.77
N MET A 9 3.01 11.32 -22.25
CA MET A 9 2.42 11.88 -21.03
C MET A 9 3.26 11.59 -19.79
N ILE A 10 3.81 10.37 -19.64
CA ILE A 10 4.73 10.04 -18.55
C ILE A 10 5.98 10.92 -18.62
N LEU A 11 6.52 11.12 -19.83
CA LEU A 11 7.70 11.95 -20.04
C LEU A 11 7.43 13.42 -19.68
N LEU A 12 6.26 13.96 -20.06
CA LEU A 12 5.83 15.32 -19.72
C LEU A 12 5.65 15.54 -18.22
N ILE A 13 5.26 14.51 -17.46
CA ILE A 13 5.13 14.58 -16.00
C ILE A 13 6.50 14.52 -15.32
N LEU A 14 7.42 13.70 -15.83
CA LEU A 14 8.72 13.46 -15.20
C LEU A 14 9.79 14.51 -15.56
N LEU A 15 9.71 15.13 -16.74
CA LEU A 15 10.66 16.18 -17.16
C LEU A 15 10.74 17.37 -16.17
N PRO A 16 9.62 17.98 -15.76
CA PRO A 16 9.65 19.14 -14.86
C PRO A 16 10.13 18.80 -13.45
N ALA A 17 10.09 17.52 -13.04
CA ALA A 17 10.53 17.11 -11.71
C ALA A 17 12.01 17.40 -11.44
N ASN A 18 12.87 17.36 -12.46
CA ASN A 18 14.30 17.68 -12.32
C ASN A 18 14.64 19.13 -12.70
N LEU A 19 13.85 19.75 -13.58
CA LEU A 19 14.13 21.12 -14.06
C LEU A 19 13.65 22.20 -13.09
N PHE A 20 12.64 21.91 -12.27
CA PHE A 20 12.05 22.87 -11.33
C PHE A 20 12.23 22.47 -9.85
N SER A 21 12.98 21.40 -9.55
CA SER A 21 13.29 21.07 -8.16
C SER A 21 14.36 22.02 -7.62
N GLU A 22 14.02 22.77 -6.57
CA GLU A 22 15.05 23.42 -5.75
C GLU A 22 16.03 22.34 -5.23
N PRO A 23 17.34 22.63 -5.16
CA PRO A 23 18.29 21.72 -4.56
C PRO A 23 17.83 21.43 -3.13
N LEU A 24 17.74 20.14 -2.77
CA LEU A 24 17.34 19.75 -1.43
C LEU A 24 18.21 20.51 -0.42
N LYS A 25 17.56 21.26 0.47
CA LYS A 25 18.23 21.84 1.63
C LYS A 25 18.94 20.71 2.39
N GLY A 26 20.11 21.02 2.95
CA GLY A 26 20.83 20.06 3.78
C GLY A 26 19.93 19.50 4.88
N TYR A 27 20.14 18.24 5.26
CA TYR A 27 19.34 17.60 6.31
C TYR A 27 19.54 18.33 7.64
N GLU A 28 18.46 18.86 8.20
CA GLU A 28 18.41 19.38 9.56
C GLU A 28 17.66 18.36 10.46
N PRO A 29 18.20 18.00 11.64
CA PRO A 29 17.48 17.16 12.58
C PRO A 29 16.17 17.80 13.02
N TYR A 30 15.13 16.98 13.16
CA TYR A 30 13.82 17.45 13.59
C TYR A 30 13.85 18.05 15.00
N GLN A 31 13.13 19.15 15.19
CA GLN A 31 12.98 19.79 16.50
C GLN A 31 11.95 19.05 17.36
N GLU A 32 12.11 19.10 18.68
CA GLU A 32 11.11 18.58 19.61
C GLU A 32 9.78 19.34 19.42
N GLY A 33 8.74 18.63 18.98
CA GLY A 33 7.41 19.23 18.72
C GLY A 33 7.18 19.75 17.30
N GLU A 34 8.13 19.56 16.38
CA GLU A 34 7.95 19.95 14.96
C GLU A 34 6.78 19.21 14.29
N PHE A 35 6.50 17.99 14.73
CA PHE A 35 5.35 17.21 14.28
C PHE A 35 4.34 16.97 15.41
N PRO A 36 3.03 17.11 15.11
CA PRO A 36 1.99 16.72 16.04
C PRO A 36 2.07 15.23 16.41
N LEU A 37 1.81 14.87 17.67
CA LEU A 37 1.88 13.49 18.17
C LEU A 37 1.00 12.47 17.39
N TRP A 38 -0.06 12.92 16.73
CA TRP A 38 -0.91 12.04 15.93
C TRP A 38 -0.23 11.56 14.65
N THR A 39 0.72 12.31 14.09
CA THR A 39 1.43 11.92 12.86
C THR A 39 2.32 10.70 13.13
N TYR A 40 2.90 10.59 14.32
CA TYR A 40 3.64 9.40 14.76
C TYR A 40 2.75 8.16 14.79
N LYS A 41 1.51 8.30 15.26
CA LYS A 41 0.53 7.19 15.28
C LYS A 41 0.16 6.74 13.87
N ILE A 42 -0.05 7.68 12.95
CA ILE A 42 -0.34 7.36 11.55
C ILE A 42 0.86 6.70 10.87
N ARG A 43 2.07 7.25 11.04
CA ARG A 43 3.29 6.65 10.47
C ARG A 43 3.49 5.22 10.96
N ARG A 44 3.23 4.95 12.25
CA ARG A 44 3.27 3.60 12.80
C ARG A 44 2.19 2.70 12.17
N ALA A 45 0.96 3.19 12.06
CA ALA A 45 -0.14 2.46 11.42
C ALA A 45 0.16 2.10 9.96
N GLU A 46 0.71 3.03 9.18
CA GLU A 46 1.16 2.81 7.80
C GLU A 46 2.28 1.78 7.75
N THR A 47 3.28 1.90 8.62
CA THR A 47 4.40 0.96 8.67
C THR A 47 3.92 -0.46 8.94
N ILE A 48 2.99 -0.64 9.87
CA ILE A 48 2.41 -1.95 10.20
C ILE A 48 1.51 -2.46 9.08
N PHE A 49 0.71 -1.58 8.46
CA PHE A 49 -0.12 -1.92 7.31
C PHE A 49 0.75 -2.41 6.14
N PHE A 50 1.64 -1.57 5.62
CA PHE A 50 2.50 -1.95 4.50
C PHE A 50 3.46 -3.10 4.85
N GLY A 51 3.94 -3.17 6.09
CA GLY A 51 4.78 -4.27 6.56
C GLY A 51 4.05 -5.61 6.62
N SER A 52 2.80 -5.63 7.11
CA SER A 52 1.99 -6.85 7.17
C SER A 52 1.52 -7.33 5.79
N MET A 53 1.42 -6.43 4.81
CA MET A 53 1.04 -6.80 3.44
C MET A 53 1.98 -7.82 2.79
N ILE A 54 3.25 -7.87 3.18
CA ILE A 54 4.20 -8.89 2.71
C ILE A 54 3.71 -10.31 3.03
N ILE A 55 2.95 -10.48 4.11
CA ILE A 55 2.39 -11.77 4.54
C ILE A 55 0.93 -11.91 4.12
N THR A 56 0.10 -10.87 4.32
CA THR A 56 -1.34 -10.98 4.04
C THR A 56 -1.62 -11.12 2.54
N PHE A 57 -0.76 -10.59 1.67
CA PHE A 57 -0.95 -10.67 0.23
C PHE A 57 -0.74 -12.08 -0.33
N PRO A 58 0.40 -12.77 -0.09
CA PRO A 58 0.55 -14.18 -0.47
C PRO A 58 -0.50 -15.09 0.18
N LEU A 59 -0.84 -14.83 1.45
CA LEU A 59 -1.84 -15.62 2.16
C LEU A 59 -3.23 -15.49 1.50
N SER A 60 -3.60 -14.27 1.11
CA SER A 60 -4.84 -14.00 0.37
C SER A 60 -4.88 -14.78 -0.95
N ILE A 61 -3.80 -14.77 -1.73
CA ILE A 61 -3.70 -15.53 -2.98
C ILE A 61 -3.92 -17.03 -2.74
N LEU A 62 -3.24 -17.58 -1.73
CA LEU A 62 -3.31 -19.01 -1.41
C LEU A 62 -4.72 -19.40 -0.97
N LEU A 63 -5.30 -18.67 -0.01
CA LEU A 63 -6.65 -18.94 0.49
C LEU A 63 -7.71 -18.77 -0.59
N HIS A 64 -7.58 -17.75 -1.44
CA HIS A 64 -8.48 -17.54 -2.57
C HIS A 64 -8.38 -18.67 -3.60
N SER A 65 -7.18 -19.17 -3.87
CA SER A 65 -6.97 -20.33 -4.75
C SER A 65 -7.60 -21.61 -4.18
N VAL A 66 -7.43 -21.86 -2.88
CA VAL A 66 -8.04 -23.02 -2.18
C VAL A 66 -9.56 -22.90 -2.16
N ALA A 67 -10.10 -21.73 -1.87
CA ALA A 67 -11.54 -21.50 -1.87
C ALA A 67 -12.16 -21.72 -3.27
N ARG A 68 -11.41 -21.42 -4.33
CA ARG A 68 -11.80 -21.73 -5.70
C ARG A 68 -11.72 -23.23 -6.00
N SER A 69 -10.65 -23.91 -5.61
CA SER A 69 -10.48 -25.34 -5.90
C SER A 69 -11.51 -26.22 -5.20
N THR A 70 -11.99 -25.77 -4.04
CA THR A 70 -13.05 -26.44 -3.25
C THR A 70 -14.46 -26.04 -3.68
N GLY A 71 -14.62 -25.14 -4.66
CA GLY A 71 -15.92 -24.71 -5.18
C GLY A 71 -16.69 -23.75 -4.27
N ILE A 72 -16.06 -23.18 -3.25
CA ILE A 72 -16.68 -22.17 -2.36
C ILE A 72 -16.94 -20.87 -3.11
N ILE A 73 -16.02 -20.48 -4.00
CA ILE A 73 -16.09 -19.24 -4.79
C ILE A 73 -16.29 -19.59 -6.27
N PRO A 74 -17.23 -18.94 -6.98
CA PRO A 74 -17.46 -19.21 -8.39
C PRO A 74 -16.20 -18.93 -9.23
N PRO A 75 -16.01 -19.70 -10.32
CA PRO A 75 -14.93 -19.42 -11.26
C PRO A 75 -15.18 -18.07 -11.94
N GLN A 76 -14.30 -17.12 -11.70
CA GLN A 76 -14.32 -15.80 -12.35
C GLN A 76 -13.65 -15.90 -13.72
N THR A 77 -14.17 -15.14 -14.69
CA THR A 77 -13.70 -15.18 -16.08
C THR A 77 -12.54 -14.23 -16.37
N SER A 78 -12.31 -13.23 -15.51
CA SER A 78 -11.26 -12.22 -15.71
C SER A 78 -10.23 -12.23 -14.58
N GLY A 79 -8.95 -12.43 -14.92
CA GLY A 79 -7.85 -12.44 -13.94
C GLY A 79 -7.65 -11.12 -13.19
N VAL A 80 -8.11 -9.98 -13.74
CA VAL A 80 -8.07 -8.69 -13.05
C VAL A 80 -9.01 -8.67 -11.85
N ASN A 81 -10.22 -9.22 -11.98
CA ASN A 81 -11.17 -9.28 -10.87
C ASN A 81 -10.64 -10.18 -9.74
N ASP A 82 -9.93 -11.26 -10.08
CA ASP A 82 -9.29 -12.13 -9.10
C ASP A 82 -8.18 -11.42 -8.35
N PHE A 83 -7.32 -10.71 -9.07
CA PHE A 83 -6.28 -9.91 -8.46
C PHE A 83 -6.86 -8.83 -7.54
N LEU A 84 -7.91 -8.13 -7.97
CA LEU A 84 -8.59 -7.11 -7.17
C LEU A 84 -9.22 -7.70 -5.91
N ALA A 85 -9.88 -8.87 -6.02
CA ALA A 85 -10.44 -9.56 -4.87
C ALA A 85 -9.34 -9.98 -3.88
N GLN A 86 -8.25 -10.55 -4.38
CA GLN A 86 -7.10 -10.92 -3.55
C GLN A 86 -6.46 -9.71 -2.87
N ALA A 87 -6.28 -8.61 -3.61
CA ALA A 87 -5.75 -7.35 -3.08
C ALA A 87 -6.66 -6.75 -2.01
N ALA A 88 -7.98 -6.79 -2.23
CA ALA A 88 -8.96 -6.32 -1.25
C ALA A 88 -8.92 -7.15 0.04
N ILE A 89 -8.89 -8.48 -0.05
CA ILE A 89 -8.75 -9.38 1.11
C ILE A 89 -7.45 -9.08 1.86
N ALA A 90 -6.33 -8.99 1.15
CA ALA A 90 -5.03 -8.69 1.73
C ALA A 90 -5.01 -7.34 2.44
N GLY A 91 -5.61 -6.32 1.82
CA GLY A 91 -5.75 -4.98 2.38
C GLY A 91 -6.61 -4.95 3.63
N VAL A 92 -7.76 -5.64 3.65
CA VAL A 92 -8.62 -5.72 4.84
C VAL A 92 -7.91 -6.45 5.99
N LEU A 93 -7.23 -7.56 5.71
CA LEU A 93 -6.46 -8.29 6.72
C LEU A 93 -5.33 -7.43 7.29
N SER A 94 -4.59 -6.74 6.42
CA SER A 94 -3.50 -5.84 6.82
C SER A 94 -3.99 -4.65 7.63
N LEU A 95 -5.13 -4.07 7.25
CA LEU A 95 -5.79 -3.02 8.01
C LEU A 95 -6.24 -3.55 9.39
N GLY A 96 -6.77 -4.77 9.43
CA GLY A 96 -7.10 -5.45 10.69
C GLY A 96 -5.89 -5.58 11.62
N VAL A 97 -4.72 -5.94 11.11
CA VAL A 97 -3.47 -6.01 11.90
C VAL A 97 -3.08 -4.62 12.44
N SER A 98 -3.14 -3.59 11.60
CA SER A 98 -2.81 -2.21 12.00
C SER A 98 -3.77 -1.67 13.06
N VAL A 99 -5.07 -1.93 12.90
CA VAL A 99 -6.11 -1.55 13.87
C VAL A 99 -5.96 -2.35 15.18
N ALA A 100 -5.63 -3.63 15.10
CA ALA A 100 -5.39 -4.47 16.28
C ALA A 100 -4.20 -3.96 17.10
N ASP A 101 -3.09 -3.59 16.44
CA ASP A 101 -1.95 -2.98 17.14
C ASP A 101 -2.34 -1.68 17.86
N TRP A 102 -3.11 -0.82 17.18
CA TRP A 102 -3.60 0.42 17.77
C TRP A 102 -4.52 0.19 18.97
N ALA A 103 -5.45 -0.77 18.87
CA ALA A 103 -6.40 -1.09 19.92
C ALA A 103 -5.74 -1.74 21.14
N LEU A 104 -4.75 -2.62 20.92
CA LEU A 104 -4.00 -3.31 21.98
C LEU A 104 -2.92 -2.42 22.61
N GLY A 105 -2.54 -1.32 21.96
CA GLY A 105 -1.56 -0.38 22.48
C GLY A 105 -0.15 -0.97 22.57
N LEU A 106 0.19 -1.92 21.70
CA LEU A 106 1.44 -2.71 21.76
C LEU A 106 2.73 -1.89 21.50
N GLY A 107 2.62 -0.60 21.18
CA GLY A 107 3.76 0.30 21.10
C GLY A 107 3.41 1.71 21.57
N LYS A 108 2.72 1.78 22.70
CA LYS A 108 2.83 2.92 23.62
C LYS A 108 4.15 2.86 24.38
#